data_AF-A0A8S9C586-F1
#
_entry.id   AF-A0A8S9C586-F1
#
_cell.length_a   1.000
_cell.length_b   1.000
_cell.length_c   1.000
_cell.angle_alpha   90.00
_cell.angle_beta   90.00
_cell.angle_gamma   90.00
#
_symmetry.space_group_name_H-M   'P 1'
#
loop_
_entity.id
_entity.type
_entity.pdbx_description
1 polymer ?
#
loop_
_entity_poly.entity_id
_entity_poly.type
_entity_poly.pdbx_seq_one_letter_code
_entity_poly.pdbx_strand_id
1 'polypeptide(L)'
;MAAPLKPNVPTTLPSLDLNCRSDALHVSIVPSYLDLRTGYLEAVETDESRVPPPLISRSDLVPRSLVELLMRKKKNSALGVKFLSKRGDEITDMEGAMHTFVTPVVPRCEMTGDYRYNPSFGGHGVDKFGEQFLRASDDTNKDRYHITRSVVLSASIQMDFENSKVMLRVCKLGNVPITGHDLLSEKEWNTLDSKTKQDDKQRQEYDERLRRHMVYHLTKSHKLPASSQVENAMDAERTIEFLESIITTSGDISKQVVDKFAALNNGHVVSLELLLNTAIHQARNELAALETLCPQGYVYTYDPASIFAREIGAQILNRLMLAGLRLLSDNHKLENMKVFAFNDYADRSILSLLRSALKKQEHIRVLSKQDLFRGPGGPAGLYDVAHIKEAEGAMLVVHNNSDGFGQNIETEGMFGSLDGAIGSSSSAAASLQRKRKDLLDFVW
;
A
#
# COMPACT_ATOMS: atom_id res chain seq x y z
N MET A 1 -0.55 8.18 -27.86
CA MET A 1 -0.66 7.28 -26.70
C MET A 1 0.13 7.90 -25.56
N ALA A 2 -0.44 8.02 -24.37
CA ALA A 2 0.30 8.50 -23.20
C ALA A 2 1.41 7.51 -22.85
N ALA A 3 2.53 7.97 -22.30
CA ALA A 3 3.56 7.07 -21.78
C ALA A 3 2.97 6.26 -20.61
N PRO A 4 3.21 4.94 -20.52
CA PRO A 4 2.73 4.14 -19.40
C PRO A 4 3.44 4.58 -18.11
N LEU A 5 2.73 4.52 -16.97
CA LEU A 5 3.28 4.84 -15.64
C LEU A 5 4.54 4.02 -15.31
N LYS A 6 4.60 2.80 -15.84
CA LYS A 6 5.75 1.91 -15.71
C LYS A 6 5.92 1.12 -17.02
N PRO A 7 7.15 0.97 -17.53
CA PRO A 7 7.40 0.19 -18.74
C PRO A 7 7.22 -1.32 -18.50
N ASN A 8 7.24 -2.09 -19.60
CA ASN A 8 7.26 -3.56 -19.57
C ASN A 8 6.08 -4.19 -18.82
N VAL A 9 4.85 -3.77 -19.13
CA VAL A 9 3.63 -4.38 -18.60
C VAL A 9 3.72 -5.91 -18.80
N PRO A 10 3.46 -6.73 -17.76
CA PRO A 10 3.51 -8.17 -17.88
C PRO A 10 2.61 -8.67 -19.02
N THR A 11 3.11 -9.61 -19.83
CA THR A 11 2.34 -10.21 -20.93
C THR A 11 1.15 -11.03 -20.44
N THR A 12 1.23 -11.50 -19.20
CA THR A 12 0.17 -12.21 -18.49
C THR A 12 -0.09 -11.49 -17.17
N LEU A 13 -1.37 -11.28 -16.87
CA LEU A 13 -1.84 -10.66 -15.63
C LEU A 13 -2.64 -11.69 -14.83
N PRO A 14 -2.70 -11.55 -13.50
CA PRO A 14 -3.62 -12.37 -12.72
C PRO A 14 -5.06 -12.05 -13.13
N SER A 15 -5.93 -13.06 -13.13
CA SER A 15 -7.28 -12.96 -13.70
C SER A 15 -8.16 -11.98 -12.94
N LEU A 16 -8.68 -10.96 -13.64
CA LEU A 16 -9.85 -10.19 -13.26
C LEU A 16 -10.85 -10.24 -14.41
N ASP A 17 -12.05 -10.77 -14.16
CA ASP A 17 -13.13 -10.71 -15.15
C ASP A 17 -13.51 -9.24 -15.39
N LEU A 18 -13.60 -8.82 -16.65
CA LEU A 18 -14.03 -7.47 -17.04
C LEU A 18 -15.46 -7.16 -16.60
N ASN A 19 -16.28 -8.19 -16.39
CA ASN A 19 -17.64 -8.04 -15.87
C ASN A 19 -17.68 -7.94 -14.33
N CYS A 20 -16.54 -8.14 -13.66
CA CYS A 20 -16.44 -7.94 -12.23
C CYS A 20 -16.60 -6.45 -11.93
N ARG A 21 -17.58 -6.13 -11.08
CA ARG A 21 -17.96 -4.77 -10.68
C ARG A 21 -18.21 -4.75 -9.18
N SER A 22 -17.78 -3.68 -8.51
CA SER A 22 -17.89 -3.61 -7.06
C SER A 22 -19.23 -3.07 -6.57
N ASP A 23 -20.09 -2.53 -7.42
CA ASP A 23 -21.42 -2.03 -7.05
C ASP A 23 -22.51 -3.12 -7.04
N ALA A 24 -22.14 -4.40 -7.23
CA ALA A 24 -23.02 -5.56 -7.09
C ALA A 24 -22.60 -6.47 -5.92
N LEU A 25 -23.58 -7.17 -5.35
CA LEU A 25 -23.37 -8.23 -4.36
C LEU A 25 -23.67 -9.60 -4.99
N HIS A 26 -22.95 -10.63 -4.54
CA HIS A 26 -23.13 -12.01 -5.00
C HIS A 26 -22.83 -13.01 -3.88
N VAL A 27 -23.09 -14.28 -4.16
CA VAL A 27 -22.91 -15.35 -3.18
C VAL A 27 -21.47 -15.86 -3.22
N SER A 28 -20.86 -15.97 -2.05
CA SER A 28 -19.53 -16.55 -1.84
C SER A 28 -19.53 -18.06 -2.07
N ILE A 29 -18.36 -18.62 -2.41
CA ILE A 29 -18.15 -20.07 -2.44
C ILE A 29 -18.06 -20.69 -1.03
N VAL A 30 -17.89 -19.86 0.00
CA VAL A 30 -17.72 -20.30 1.39
C VAL A 30 -19.09 -20.34 2.09
N PRO A 31 -19.51 -21.50 2.62
CA PRO A 31 -20.70 -21.62 3.46
C PRO A 31 -20.65 -20.73 4.71
N SER A 32 -21.80 -20.23 5.17
CA SER A 32 -21.87 -19.26 6.26
C SER A 32 -21.52 -19.83 7.64
N TYR A 33 -21.61 -21.15 7.80
CA TYR A 33 -21.19 -21.85 9.02
C TYR A 33 -19.66 -21.97 9.15
N LEU A 34 -18.91 -21.71 8.07
CA LEU A 34 -17.44 -21.64 8.10
C LEU A 34 -16.98 -20.20 8.27
N ASP A 35 -15.88 -20.04 9.01
CA ASP A 35 -15.11 -18.81 9.02
C ASP A 35 -14.62 -18.50 7.60
N LEU A 36 -14.85 -17.27 7.15
CA LEU A 36 -14.62 -16.89 5.76
C LEU A 36 -13.14 -17.03 5.37
N ARG A 37 -12.24 -16.57 6.23
CA ARG A 37 -10.80 -16.65 5.99
C ARG A 37 -10.37 -18.11 5.86
N THR A 38 -10.79 -18.92 6.83
CA THR A 38 -10.47 -20.36 6.86
C THR A 38 -10.96 -21.06 5.60
N GLY A 39 -12.22 -20.82 5.19
CA GLY A 39 -12.78 -21.42 3.99
C GLY A 39 -12.02 -21.06 2.71
N TYR A 40 -11.56 -19.81 2.55
CA TYR A 40 -10.75 -19.43 1.39
C TYR A 40 -9.31 -19.97 1.45
N LEU A 41 -8.71 -20.06 2.64
CA LEU A 41 -7.38 -20.67 2.80
C LEU A 41 -7.42 -22.14 2.42
N GLU A 42 -8.38 -22.91 2.94
CA GLU A 42 -8.57 -24.33 2.59
C GLU A 42 -8.88 -24.52 1.08
N ALA A 43 -9.65 -23.61 0.50
CA ALA A 43 -9.96 -23.62 -0.93
C ALA A 43 -8.70 -23.49 -1.80
N VAL A 44 -7.78 -22.58 -1.46
CA VAL A 44 -6.51 -22.39 -2.19
C VAL A 44 -5.53 -23.53 -1.97
N GLU A 45 -5.51 -24.13 -0.78
CA GLU A 45 -4.70 -25.33 -0.52
C GLU A 45 -5.12 -26.52 -1.39
N THR A 46 -6.41 -26.59 -1.74
CA THR A 46 -6.97 -27.64 -2.61
C THR A 46 -6.83 -27.28 -4.10
N ASP A 47 -7.13 -26.02 -4.45
CA ASP A 47 -7.15 -25.50 -5.82
C ASP A 47 -6.84 -24.00 -5.83
N GLU A 48 -5.59 -23.67 -6.16
CA GLU A 48 -5.08 -22.29 -6.19
C GLU A 48 -5.86 -21.38 -7.17
N SER A 49 -6.55 -21.94 -8.18
CA SER A 49 -7.31 -21.18 -9.17
C SER A 49 -8.57 -20.51 -8.59
N ARG A 50 -9.03 -20.94 -7.42
CA ARG A 50 -10.24 -20.38 -6.77
C ARG A 50 -10.07 -18.93 -6.33
N VAL A 51 -8.84 -18.52 -6.04
CA VAL A 51 -8.52 -17.17 -5.57
C VAL A 51 -7.27 -16.67 -6.31
N PRO A 52 -7.35 -15.54 -7.04
CA PRO A 52 -6.22 -15.09 -7.85
C PRO A 52 -5.01 -14.70 -7.00
N PRO A 53 -3.78 -14.92 -7.50
CA PRO A 53 -2.56 -14.39 -6.91
C PRO A 53 -2.49 -12.86 -7.07
N PRO A 54 -1.67 -12.18 -6.26
CA PRO A 54 -1.44 -10.75 -6.41
C PRO A 54 -0.59 -10.46 -7.65
N LEU A 55 -0.81 -9.29 -8.26
CA LEU A 55 0.21 -8.62 -9.06
C LEU A 55 1.13 -7.88 -8.09
N ILE A 56 2.40 -8.25 -8.03
CA ILE A 56 3.39 -7.61 -7.17
C ILE A 56 4.17 -6.60 -7.98
N SER A 57 3.80 -5.32 -7.86
CA SER A 57 4.47 -4.21 -8.54
C SER A 57 5.62 -3.69 -7.68
N ARG A 58 6.85 -3.66 -8.23
CA ARG A 58 8.05 -3.22 -7.51
C ARG A 58 8.78 -2.09 -8.24
N SER A 59 9.56 -1.31 -7.50
CA SER A 59 10.52 -0.39 -8.12
C SER A 59 11.74 -1.12 -8.69
N ASP A 60 12.37 -0.55 -9.71
CA ASP A 60 13.55 -1.16 -10.36
C ASP A 60 14.75 -1.34 -9.41
N LEU A 61 14.84 -0.51 -8.37
CA LEU A 61 15.85 -0.61 -7.32
C LEU A 61 15.64 -1.82 -6.38
N VAL A 62 14.53 -2.54 -6.46
CA VAL A 62 14.28 -3.74 -5.64
C VAL A 62 14.39 -4.98 -6.49
N PRO A 63 15.43 -5.84 -6.38
CA PRO A 63 15.52 -7.02 -7.22
C PRO A 63 14.47 -8.09 -6.86
N ARG A 64 14.16 -8.96 -7.83
CA ARG A 64 13.18 -10.05 -7.67
C ARG A 64 13.51 -10.98 -6.49
N SER A 65 14.79 -11.24 -6.23
CA SER A 65 15.22 -12.07 -5.09
C SER A 65 14.84 -11.46 -3.74
N LEU A 66 14.89 -10.13 -3.61
CA LEU A 66 14.42 -9.46 -2.40
C LEU A 66 12.90 -9.52 -2.29
N VAL A 67 12.16 -9.35 -3.39
CA VAL A 67 10.71 -9.51 -3.41
C VAL A 67 10.30 -10.92 -2.95
N GLU A 68 10.98 -11.96 -3.43
CA GLU A 68 10.75 -13.33 -2.99
C GLU A 68 10.96 -13.49 -1.48
N LEU A 69 12.09 -13.00 -0.94
CA LEU A 69 12.34 -13.02 0.50
C LEU A 69 11.22 -12.32 1.28
N LEU A 70 10.91 -11.09 0.89
CA LEU A 70 9.91 -10.25 1.56
C LEU A 70 8.51 -10.88 1.54
N MET A 71 8.16 -11.54 0.44
CA MET A 71 6.84 -12.13 0.27
C MET A 71 6.71 -13.53 0.90
N ARG A 72 7.81 -14.27 1.04
CA ARG A 72 7.81 -15.65 1.59
C ARG A 72 8.16 -15.73 3.07
N LYS A 73 9.03 -14.85 3.57
CA LYS A 73 9.65 -14.97 4.90
C LYS A 73 9.09 -14.01 5.96
N LYS A 74 7.85 -13.58 5.76
CA LYS A 74 7.11 -12.74 6.73
C LYS A 74 6.91 -13.50 8.05
N LYS A 75 7.01 -12.79 9.18
CA LYS A 75 6.84 -13.36 10.53
C LYS A 75 5.38 -13.41 10.95
N ASN A 76 4.97 -14.40 11.73
CA ASN A 76 3.57 -14.53 12.20
C ASN A 76 3.05 -13.41 13.14
N SER A 77 3.85 -12.41 13.50
CA SER A 77 3.45 -11.38 14.48
C SER A 77 3.95 -9.98 14.10
N ALA A 78 3.03 -9.01 14.06
CA ALA A 78 3.35 -7.58 13.99
C ALA A 78 3.75 -7.05 15.38
N LEU A 79 5.02 -7.20 15.75
CA LEU A 79 5.53 -6.73 17.05
C LEU A 79 6.13 -5.31 16.99
N GLY A 80 5.83 -4.51 15.96
CA GLY A 80 6.43 -3.19 15.78
C GLY A 80 7.95 -3.20 15.64
N VAL A 81 8.53 -4.37 15.31
CA VAL A 81 9.97 -4.60 15.12
C VAL A 81 10.21 -5.62 14.00
N LYS A 82 10.86 -5.17 12.92
CA LYS A 82 11.23 -6.02 11.78
C LYS A 82 12.32 -7.01 12.10
N PHE A 83 13.30 -6.68 12.92
CA PHE A 83 14.34 -7.65 13.27
C PHE A 83 14.62 -7.72 14.78
N LEU A 84 14.52 -8.92 15.33
CA LEU A 84 14.95 -9.28 16.68
C LEU A 84 16.01 -10.38 16.58
N SER A 85 17.22 -10.05 17.00
CA SER A 85 18.31 -11.02 17.05
C SER A 85 17.95 -12.20 17.95
N LYS A 86 18.44 -13.39 17.58
CA LYS A 86 18.22 -14.65 18.30
C LYS A 86 16.78 -15.17 18.28
N ARG A 87 15.87 -14.56 17.50
CA ARG A 87 14.52 -15.09 17.25
C ARG A 87 14.36 -15.80 15.91
N GLY A 88 15.43 -15.88 15.11
CA GLY A 88 15.42 -16.53 13.80
C GLY A 88 14.77 -15.69 12.71
N ASP A 89 14.59 -14.39 12.95
CA ASP A 89 13.98 -13.46 12.01
C ASP A 89 14.77 -13.39 10.70
N GLU A 90 14.06 -13.43 9.57
CA GLU A 90 14.67 -13.53 8.25
C GLU A 90 14.69 -12.21 7.47
N ILE A 91 13.95 -11.19 7.92
CA ILE A 91 13.86 -9.88 7.27
C ILE A 91 14.49 -8.83 8.19
N THR A 92 15.53 -8.14 7.73
CA THR A 92 16.17 -7.06 8.49
C THR A 92 15.35 -5.76 8.47
N ASP A 93 15.72 -4.77 9.29
CA ASP A 93 15.04 -3.47 9.30
C ASP A 93 15.19 -2.74 7.94
N MET A 94 16.35 -2.85 7.27
CA MET A 94 16.57 -2.22 5.96
C MET A 94 15.95 -2.99 4.80
N GLU A 95 15.87 -4.33 4.87
CA GLU A 95 15.03 -5.09 3.95
C GLU A 95 13.55 -4.70 4.12
N GLY A 96 13.13 -4.52 5.37
CA GLY A 96 11.80 -3.99 5.67
C GLY A 96 11.56 -2.62 5.04
N ALA A 97 12.50 -1.68 5.19
CA ALA A 97 12.42 -0.36 4.56
C ALA A 97 12.28 -0.46 3.03
N MET A 98 13.01 -1.38 2.39
CA MET A 98 12.91 -1.64 0.96
C MET A 98 11.54 -2.21 0.52
N HIS A 99 10.77 -2.82 1.42
CA HIS A 99 9.41 -3.27 1.12
C HIS A 99 8.45 -2.11 0.81
N THR A 100 8.75 -0.88 1.25
CA THR A 100 8.03 0.33 0.86
C THR A 100 7.97 0.51 -0.67
N PHE A 101 8.91 -0.09 -1.40
CA PHE A 101 8.98 -0.05 -2.86
C PHE A 101 8.38 -1.29 -3.55
N VAL A 102 7.58 -2.08 -2.83
CA VAL A 102 6.90 -3.28 -3.31
C VAL A 102 5.43 -3.22 -2.91
N THR A 103 4.53 -3.22 -3.88
CA THR A 103 3.08 -3.12 -3.70
C THR A 103 2.39 -4.36 -4.28
N PRO A 104 1.98 -5.31 -3.44
CA PRO A 104 1.08 -6.38 -3.83
C PRO A 104 -0.34 -5.82 -4.06
N VAL A 105 -0.90 -6.06 -5.24
CA VAL A 105 -2.28 -5.74 -5.58
C VAL A 105 -3.03 -7.03 -5.87
N VAL A 106 -4.02 -7.35 -5.04
CA VAL A 106 -4.90 -8.49 -5.27
C VAL A 106 -6.02 -8.06 -6.22
N PRO A 107 -6.12 -8.66 -7.42
CA PRO A 107 -7.05 -8.19 -8.45
C PRO A 107 -8.51 -8.44 -8.08
N ARG A 108 -8.80 -9.48 -7.29
CA ARG A 108 -10.15 -9.77 -6.80
C ARG A 108 -10.10 -10.35 -5.38
N CYS A 109 -10.68 -9.62 -4.45
CA CYS A 109 -10.98 -10.02 -3.09
C CYS A 109 -12.49 -10.09 -2.90
N GLU A 110 -12.97 -11.21 -2.37
CA GLU A 110 -14.37 -11.38 -2.00
C GLU A 110 -14.58 -10.90 -0.56
N MET A 111 -15.13 -9.70 -0.35
CA MET A 111 -15.38 -9.13 0.98
C MET A 111 -16.82 -9.35 1.43
N THR A 112 -17.05 -9.80 2.68
CA THR A 112 -18.40 -10.05 3.23
C THR A 112 -19.08 -8.81 3.81
N GLY A 113 -18.41 -7.66 3.75
CA GLY A 113 -18.94 -6.40 4.21
C GLY A 113 -18.05 -5.24 3.81
N ASP A 114 -18.60 -4.04 3.87
CA ASP A 114 -17.85 -2.81 3.61
C ASP A 114 -17.07 -2.42 4.88
N TYR A 115 -15.79 -2.07 4.75
CA TYR A 115 -14.95 -1.72 5.89
C TYR A 115 -15.45 -0.49 6.63
N ARG A 116 -15.36 -0.52 7.97
CA ARG A 116 -15.62 0.63 8.84
C ARG A 116 -14.67 0.68 10.04
N TYR A 117 -14.46 1.89 10.53
CA TYR A 117 -13.95 2.10 11.88
C TYR A 117 -15.12 2.38 12.81
N ASN A 118 -15.28 1.57 13.85
CA ASN A 118 -16.29 1.75 14.88
C ASN A 118 -15.67 1.58 16.28
N PRO A 119 -15.50 2.69 17.03
CA PRO A 119 -14.96 2.65 18.40
C PRO A 119 -15.71 1.71 19.34
N SER A 120 -17.04 1.57 19.17
CA SER A 120 -17.88 0.73 20.02
C SER A 120 -17.63 -0.77 19.85
N PHE A 121 -17.03 -1.19 18.73
CA PHE A 121 -16.59 -2.57 18.49
C PHE A 121 -15.08 -2.77 18.69
N GLY A 122 -14.40 -1.82 19.33
CA GLY A 122 -12.96 -1.87 19.55
C GLY A 122 -12.12 -1.43 18.35
N GLY A 123 -12.70 -0.71 17.39
CA GLY A 123 -11.97 -0.11 16.27
C GLY A 123 -12.38 -0.66 14.89
N HIS A 124 -11.43 -1.25 14.17
CA HIS A 124 -11.60 -1.72 12.79
C HIS A 124 -12.59 -2.90 12.67
N GLY A 125 -13.41 -2.90 11.61
CA GLY A 125 -14.35 -4.00 11.31
C GLY A 125 -15.03 -3.82 9.94
N VAL A 126 -16.13 -4.58 9.72
CA VAL A 126 -16.94 -4.49 8.50
C VAL A 126 -18.44 -4.43 8.81
N ASP A 127 -19.21 -3.76 7.95
CA ASP A 127 -20.67 -3.85 7.91
C ASP A 127 -21.08 -4.99 6.97
N LYS A 128 -21.49 -6.12 7.56
CA LYS A 128 -21.75 -7.38 6.83
C LYS A 128 -22.98 -7.27 5.91
N PHE A 129 -22.88 -7.88 4.73
CA PHE A 129 -23.96 -7.94 3.75
C PHE A 129 -25.05 -8.99 4.06
N GLY A 130 -24.74 -9.95 4.96
CA GLY A 130 -25.65 -11.02 5.34
C GLY A 130 -25.37 -12.35 4.63
N GLU A 131 -26.40 -13.20 4.56
CA GLU A 131 -26.32 -14.57 4.07
C GLU A 131 -27.44 -14.86 3.07
N GLN A 132 -27.21 -15.78 2.12
CA GLN A 132 -28.20 -16.22 1.15
C GLN A 132 -28.21 -17.76 1.02
N PHE A 133 -29.40 -18.34 0.80
CA PHE A 133 -29.54 -19.75 0.45
C PHE A 133 -29.24 -19.95 -1.03
N LEU A 134 -28.39 -20.92 -1.38
CA LEU A 134 -28.30 -21.41 -2.76
C LEU A 134 -29.51 -22.32 -3.02
N ARG A 135 -30.40 -21.91 -3.93
CA ARG A 135 -31.46 -22.79 -4.44
C ARG A 135 -30.93 -23.56 -5.65
N ALA A 136 -30.50 -24.81 -5.46
CA ALA A 136 -30.39 -25.77 -6.55
C ALA A 136 -30.55 -27.23 -6.05
N SER A 137 -31.57 -27.89 -6.60
CA SER A 137 -31.96 -29.31 -6.61
C SER A 137 -32.16 -30.05 -5.28
N ASP A 138 -33.43 -30.39 -5.01
CA ASP A 138 -34.00 -31.62 -4.40
C ASP A 138 -33.34 -32.28 -3.18
N ASP A 139 -32.33 -31.67 -2.57
CA ASP A 139 -31.66 -32.24 -1.41
C ASP A 139 -31.82 -31.34 -0.18
N THR A 140 -31.98 -32.01 0.95
CA THR A 140 -32.47 -31.44 2.22
C THR A 140 -31.49 -30.49 2.92
N ASN A 141 -30.31 -30.25 2.35
CA ASN A 141 -29.31 -29.32 2.86
C ASN A 141 -29.50 -27.91 2.28
N LYS A 142 -30.30 -27.10 2.97
CA LYS A 142 -30.39 -25.65 2.74
C LYS A 142 -29.18 -24.94 3.35
N ASP A 143 -28.01 -25.17 2.79
CA ASP A 143 -26.81 -24.48 3.24
C ASP A 143 -26.90 -22.99 2.92
N ARG A 144 -26.57 -22.17 3.92
CA ARG A 144 -26.46 -20.72 3.78
C ARG A 144 -25.03 -20.38 3.40
N TYR A 145 -24.87 -19.36 2.57
CA TYR A 145 -23.59 -18.88 2.08
C TYR A 145 -23.46 -17.40 2.38
N HIS A 146 -22.22 -16.95 2.60
CA HIS A 146 -21.95 -15.53 2.80
C HIS A 146 -22.29 -14.73 1.54
N ILE A 147 -22.87 -13.54 1.70
CA ILE A 147 -22.99 -12.56 0.61
C ILE A 147 -21.71 -11.73 0.59
N THR A 148 -21.12 -11.53 -0.59
CA THR A 148 -19.87 -10.80 -0.80
C THR A 148 -19.99 -9.72 -1.87
N ARG A 149 -19.02 -8.80 -1.86
CA ARG A 149 -18.71 -7.84 -2.91
C ARG A 149 -17.30 -8.12 -3.40
N SER A 150 -17.08 -8.12 -4.71
CA SER A 150 -15.73 -8.19 -5.26
C SER A 150 -15.08 -6.81 -5.18
N VAL A 151 -13.87 -6.74 -4.64
CA VAL A 151 -13.06 -5.51 -4.57
C VAL A 151 -11.62 -5.80 -5.04
N VAL A 152 -10.88 -4.76 -5.36
CA VAL A 152 -9.43 -4.83 -5.53
C VAL A 152 -8.78 -4.42 -4.22
N LEU A 153 -7.76 -5.14 -3.76
CA LEU A 153 -7.01 -4.76 -2.57
C LEU A 153 -5.60 -4.34 -2.97
N SER A 154 -5.21 -3.14 -2.55
CA SER A 154 -3.81 -2.72 -2.59
C SER A 154 -3.21 -2.86 -1.19
N ALA A 155 -2.23 -3.74 -1.03
CA ALA A 155 -1.52 -3.98 0.23
C ALA A 155 -0.21 -3.18 0.28
N SER A 156 -0.32 -1.86 0.07
CA SER A 156 0.83 -0.95 0.11
C SER A 156 1.41 -0.84 1.52
N ILE A 157 2.73 -0.74 1.64
CA ILE A 157 3.38 -0.50 2.93
C ILE A 157 3.52 0.99 3.15
N GLN A 158 2.97 1.45 4.27
CA GLN A 158 3.08 2.86 4.63
C GLN A 158 4.56 3.21 4.89
N MET A 159 5.02 4.38 4.47
CA MET A 159 6.44 4.75 4.52
C MET A 159 7.02 4.83 5.94
N ASP A 160 6.28 5.37 6.89
CA ASP A 160 6.63 5.59 8.30
C ASP A 160 6.14 4.44 9.19
N PHE A 161 6.32 3.19 8.77
CA PHE A 161 5.84 2.03 9.50
C PHE A 161 6.78 1.61 10.65
N GLU A 162 6.23 0.92 11.65
CA GLU A 162 6.95 0.45 12.85
C GLU A 162 7.65 1.52 13.72
N ASN A 163 8.97 1.68 13.58
CA ASN A 163 9.82 2.49 14.45
C ASN A 163 10.98 3.14 13.68
N SER A 164 11.75 3.99 14.36
CA SER A 164 12.88 4.74 13.80
C SER A 164 14.00 3.94 13.09
N LYS A 165 13.96 2.60 13.10
CA LYS A 165 14.96 1.74 12.46
C LYS A 165 14.72 1.46 10.98
N VAL A 166 13.51 1.69 10.45
CA VAL A 166 13.19 1.44 9.02
C VAL A 166 13.39 2.72 8.17
N MET A 167 12.38 3.23 7.47
CA MET A 167 12.50 4.39 6.59
C MET A 167 13.04 5.65 7.26
N LEU A 168 12.72 5.89 8.54
CA LEU A 168 13.34 7.03 9.25
C LEU A 168 14.87 6.92 9.27
N ARG A 169 15.42 5.71 9.46
CA ARG A 169 16.87 5.50 9.40
C ARG A 169 17.41 5.77 8.00
N VAL A 170 16.65 5.51 6.95
CA VAL A 170 17.05 5.78 5.56
C VAL A 170 17.11 7.29 5.30
N CYS A 171 16.07 8.03 5.66
CA CYS A 171 15.93 9.45 5.33
C CYS A 171 16.64 10.40 6.30
N LYS A 172 16.94 9.97 7.54
CA LYS A 172 17.58 10.84 8.54
C LYS A 172 19.06 11.11 8.23
N LEU A 173 19.46 12.34 8.48
CA LEU A 173 20.86 12.76 8.43
C LEU A 173 21.62 12.24 9.66
N GLY A 174 22.84 11.77 9.42
CA GLY A 174 23.76 11.34 10.48
C GLY A 174 24.84 12.39 10.76
N ASN A 175 25.74 12.06 11.68
CA ASN A 175 26.90 12.91 11.97
C ASN A 175 27.94 12.92 10.83
N VAL A 176 27.86 11.93 9.93
CA VAL A 176 28.74 11.79 8.77
C VAL A 176 27.90 11.79 7.49
N PRO A 177 28.43 12.31 6.38
CA PRO A 177 27.77 12.21 5.09
C PRO A 177 27.65 10.75 4.64
N ILE A 178 26.59 10.43 3.91
CA ILE A 178 26.35 9.10 3.35
C ILE A 178 26.48 9.21 1.85
N THR A 179 27.42 8.45 1.28
CA THR A 179 27.54 8.31 -0.17
C THR A 179 26.80 7.06 -0.63
N GLY A 180 25.85 7.24 -1.52
CA GLY A 180 25.07 6.17 -2.11
C GLY A 180 25.92 5.19 -2.91
N HIS A 181 25.41 3.98 -3.08
CA HIS A 181 26.09 2.89 -3.77
C HIS A 181 25.11 1.98 -4.50
N ASP A 182 25.21 1.85 -5.83
CA ASP A 182 24.26 1.03 -6.58
C ASP A 182 24.66 -0.45 -6.62
N LEU A 183 24.04 -1.25 -5.75
CA LEU A 183 24.24 -2.69 -5.69
C LEU A 183 23.80 -3.46 -6.95
N LEU A 184 22.94 -2.90 -7.81
CA LEU A 184 22.39 -3.61 -8.97
C LEU A 184 23.29 -3.53 -10.20
N SER A 185 23.78 -2.34 -10.56
CA SER A 185 24.67 -2.16 -11.72
C SER A 185 26.00 -2.90 -11.55
N GLU A 186 26.48 -3.02 -10.32
CA GLU A 186 27.73 -3.70 -10.00
C GLU A 186 27.58 -5.21 -9.77
N LYS A 187 26.36 -5.76 -9.90
CA LYS A 187 26.03 -7.17 -9.61
C LYS A 187 26.47 -7.62 -8.21
N GLU A 188 26.54 -6.69 -7.27
CA GLU A 188 26.94 -6.92 -5.88
C GLU A 188 25.77 -7.33 -4.98
N TRP A 189 24.55 -7.34 -5.53
CA TRP A 189 23.36 -7.71 -4.78
C TRP A 189 23.45 -9.15 -4.26
N ASN A 190 23.52 -9.28 -2.94
CA ASN A 190 23.50 -10.57 -2.26
C ASN A 190 22.67 -10.46 -0.99
N THR A 191 21.54 -11.16 -0.97
CA THR A 191 20.66 -11.23 0.20
C THR A 191 21.26 -12.20 1.22
N LEU A 192 21.51 -11.72 2.44
CA LEU A 192 22.05 -12.58 3.50
C LEU A 192 21.06 -13.68 3.90
N ASP A 193 21.58 -14.86 4.20
CA ASP A 193 20.79 -15.94 4.80
C ASP A 193 20.40 -15.62 6.26
N SER A 194 19.40 -16.36 6.78
CA SER A 194 18.87 -16.15 8.13
C SER A 194 19.94 -16.26 9.23
N LYS A 195 20.87 -17.22 9.13
CA LYS A 195 21.92 -17.45 10.13
C LYS A 195 22.89 -16.27 10.15
N THR A 196 23.30 -15.80 8.97
CA THR A 196 24.22 -14.68 8.81
C THR A 196 23.60 -13.37 9.32
N LYS A 197 22.29 -13.15 9.11
CA LYS A 197 21.56 -12.01 9.69
C LYS A 197 21.55 -11.99 11.22
N GLN A 198 21.73 -13.13 11.88
CA GLN A 198 21.83 -13.18 13.34
C GLN A 198 23.17 -12.66 13.87
N ASP A 199 24.21 -12.55 13.03
CA ASP A 199 25.46 -11.88 13.39
C ASP A 199 25.28 -10.36 13.29
N ASP A 200 25.44 -9.67 14.43
CA ASP A 200 25.17 -8.23 14.51
C ASP A 200 26.09 -7.40 13.60
N LYS A 201 27.36 -7.80 13.45
CA LYS A 201 28.32 -7.06 12.63
C LYS A 201 27.97 -7.21 11.15
N GLN A 202 27.78 -8.44 10.68
CA GLN A 202 27.44 -8.72 9.29
C GLN A 202 26.08 -8.14 8.91
N ARG A 203 25.09 -8.21 9.80
CA ARG A 203 23.78 -7.57 9.58
C ARG A 203 23.91 -6.04 9.46
N GLN A 204 24.68 -5.39 10.34
CA GLN A 204 24.85 -3.94 10.30
C GLN A 204 25.55 -3.48 9.01
N GLU A 205 26.57 -4.21 8.56
CA GLU A 205 27.26 -3.95 7.29
C GLU A 205 26.31 -4.11 6.10
N TYR A 206 25.49 -5.16 6.10
CA TYR A 206 24.47 -5.38 5.07
C TYR A 206 23.38 -4.31 5.06
N ASP A 207 22.83 -3.97 6.22
CA ASP A 207 21.83 -2.90 6.36
C ASP A 207 22.37 -1.57 5.86
N GLU A 208 23.63 -1.23 6.16
CA GLU A 208 24.25 0.00 5.65
C GLU A 208 24.45 -0.05 4.12
N ARG A 209 24.78 -1.20 3.53
CA ARG A 209 24.81 -1.36 2.06
C ARG A 209 23.44 -1.10 1.44
N LEU A 210 22.37 -1.66 2.00
CA LEU A 210 20.99 -1.41 1.55
C LEU A 210 20.60 0.06 1.69
N ARG A 211 20.98 0.70 2.79
CA ARG A 211 20.76 2.13 3.02
C ARG A 211 21.45 2.98 1.96
N ARG A 212 22.73 2.72 1.67
CA ARG A 212 23.49 3.42 0.62
C ARG A 212 22.89 3.19 -0.76
N HIS A 213 22.35 2.01 -1.02
CA HIS A 213 21.62 1.73 -2.25
C HIS A 213 20.35 2.59 -2.39
N MET A 214 19.54 2.69 -1.34
CA MET A 214 18.39 3.61 -1.36
C MET A 214 18.81 5.07 -1.53
N VAL A 215 19.87 5.53 -0.85
CA VAL A 215 20.39 6.90 -1.02
C VAL A 215 20.81 7.16 -2.47
N TYR A 216 21.44 6.19 -3.13
CA TYR A 216 21.82 6.32 -4.53
C TYR A 216 20.59 6.54 -5.43
N HIS A 217 19.55 5.72 -5.29
CA HIS A 217 18.39 5.76 -6.18
C HIS A 217 17.39 6.88 -5.85
N LEU A 218 17.41 7.40 -4.63
CA LEU A 218 16.39 8.35 -4.14
C LEU A 218 16.90 9.78 -3.97
N THR A 219 18.18 10.05 -4.27
CA THR A 219 18.73 11.41 -4.24
C THR A 219 19.46 11.73 -5.53
N LYS A 220 19.29 12.94 -6.04
CA LYS A 220 19.89 13.38 -7.30
C LYS A 220 21.42 13.43 -7.24
N SER A 221 21.96 13.77 -6.08
CA SER A 221 23.41 13.83 -5.85
C SER A 221 24.01 12.47 -5.46
N HIS A 222 23.17 11.43 -5.35
CA HIS A 222 23.50 10.11 -4.79
C HIS A 222 24.12 10.21 -3.38
N LYS A 223 23.79 11.24 -2.61
CA LYS A 223 24.42 11.55 -1.32
C LYS A 223 23.41 12.16 -0.34
N LEU A 224 23.62 11.89 0.94
CA LEU A 224 23.04 12.66 2.04
C LEU A 224 24.16 13.41 2.79
N PRO A 225 24.00 14.70 3.09
CA PRO A 225 24.98 15.44 3.87
C PRO A 225 24.99 14.98 5.34
N ALA A 226 26.03 15.39 6.07
CA ALA A 226 25.98 15.33 7.54
C ALA A 226 24.97 16.34 8.07
N SER A 227 24.37 16.07 9.23
CA SER A 227 23.42 16.99 9.87
C SER A 227 24.04 18.36 10.17
N SER A 228 25.34 18.40 10.52
CA SER A 228 26.09 19.64 10.77
C SER A 228 26.31 20.51 9.53
N GLN A 229 26.08 19.97 8.33
CA GLN A 229 26.20 20.70 7.06
C GLN A 229 24.87 21.32 6.62
N VAL A 230 23.79 21.12 7.38
CA VAL A 230 22.45 21.62 7.07
C VAL A 230 22.08 22.70 8.09
N GLU A 231 22.11 23.96 7.65
CA GLU A 231 21.83 25.12 8.53
C GLU A 231 20.35 25.50 8.58
N ASN A 232 19.59 25.25 7.51
CA ASN A 232 18.23 25.77 7.32
C ASN A 232 17.19 24.65 7.11
N ALA A 233 17.21 23.63 7.98
CA ALA A 233 16.15 22.63 8.00
C ALA A 233 14.81 23.29 8.38
N MET A 234 13.75 23.01 7.63
CA MET A 234 12.41 23.53 7.89
C MET A 234 11.79 22.80 9.08
N ASP A 235 11.16 23.49 10.00
CA ASP A 235 10.31 22.84 11.01
C ASP A 235 9.07 22.19 10.36
N ALA A 236 8.24 21.52 11.17
CA ALA A 236 7.07 20.80 10.67
C ALA A 236 6.07 21.73 9.92
N GLU A 237 5.82 22.94 10.44
CA GLU A 237 4.87 23.89 9.85
C GLU A 237 5.37 24.39 8.49
N ARG A 238 6.61 24.87 8.43
CA ARG A 238 7.25 25.32 7.18
C ARG A 238 7.38 24.18 6.17
N THR A 239 7.61 22.96 6.64
CA THR A 239 7.64 21.78 5.76
C THR A 239 6.27 21.53 5.14
N ILE A 240 5.20 21.62 5.91
CA ILE A 240 3.83 21.49 5.40
C ILE A 240 3.53 22.58 4.38
N GLU A 241 3.78 23.85 4.70
CA GLU A 241 3.58 24.98 3.79
C GLU A 241 4.37 24.82 2.49
N PHE A 242 5.63 24.41 2.59
CA PHE A 242 6.48 24.12 1.42
C PHE A 242 5.86 23.02 0.56
N LEU A 243 5.44 21.90 1.16
CA LEU A 243 4.85 20.80 0.41
C LEU A 243 3.49 21.18 -0.22
N GLU A 244 2.67 21.98 0.45
CA GLU A 244 1.41 22.49 -0.12
C GLU A 244 1.66 23.46 -1.27
N SER A 245 2.67 24.31 -1.15
CA SER A 245 3.11 25.19 -2.24
C SER A 245 3.55 24.39 -3.47
N ILE A 246 4.38 23.35 -3.32
CA ILE A 246 4.77 22.52 -4.46
C ILE A 246 3.64 21.62 -4.97
N ILE A 247 2.53 21.44 -4.25
CA ILE A 247 1.33 20.74 -4.79
C ILE A 247 0.48 21.71 -5.61
N THR A 248 0.38 22.96 -5.19
CA THR A 248 -0.58 23.92 -5.77
C THR A 248 0.02 24.80 -6.88
N THR A 249 1.34 25.00 -6.89
CA THR A 249 2.03 25.85 -7.86
C THR A 249 2.52 25.07 -9.08
N SER A 250 2.58 25.72 -10.24
CA SER A 250 3.16 25.12 -11.44
C SER A 250 4.69 25.05 -11.31
N GLY A 251 5.28 23.91 -11.69
CA GLY A 251 6.72 23.71 -11.61
C GLY A 251 7.12 22.25 -11.50
N ASP A 252 8.40 21.98 -11.73
CA ASP A 252 9.02 20.66 -11.59
C ASP A 252 9.25 20.37 -10.10
N ILE A 253 8.40 19.53 -9.51
CA ILE A 253 8.45 19.16 -8.10
C ILE A 253 9.81 18.52 -7.77
N SER A 254 10.30 17.62 -8.62
CA SER A 254 11.56 16.91 -8.40
C SER A 254 12.75 17.85 -8.29
N LYS A 255 12.75 19.00 -8.98
CA LYS A 255 13.79 20.03 -8.82
C LYS A 255 13.64 20.86 -7.55
N GLN A 256 12.40 21.14 -7.12
CA GLN A 256 12.13 22.01 -5.97
C GLN A 256 12.52 21.38 -4.64
N VAL A 257 12.48 20.04 -4.54
CA VAL A 257 12.79 19.32 -3.29
C VAL A 257 14.27 18.98 -3.10
N VAL A 258 15.09 19.15 -4.13
CA VAL A 258 16.54 18.84 -4.06
C VAL A 258 17.16 19.67 -2.94
N ASP A 259 17.96 19.00 -2.11
CA ASP A 259 18.64 19.60 -0.95
C ASP A 259 17.67 20.33 0.03
N LYS A 260 16.42 19.87 0.13
CA LYS A 260 15.46 20.32 1.15
C LYS A 260 15.38 19.33 2.30
N PHE A 261 15.38 19.87 3.51
CA PHE A 261 15.41 19.10 4.74
C PHE A 261 14.34 19.57 5.70
N ALA A 262 13.79 18.63 6.47
CA ALA A 262 12.81 18.89 7.52
C ALA A 262 13.36 18.47 8.88
N ALA A 263 13.24 19.34 9.88
CA ALA A 263 13.43 19.05 11.29
C ALA A 263 12.10 18.55 11.86
N LEU A 264 12.06 17.27 12.22
CA LEU A 264 10.89 16.61 12.78
C LEU A 264 10.76 16.91 14.28
N ASN A 265 9.56 16.71 14.83
CA ASN A 265 9.27 16.96 16.25
C ASN A 265 10.07 16.07 17.21
N ASN A 266 10.60 14.94 16.74
CA ASN A 266 11.49 14.05 17.48
C ASN A 266 12.98 14.49 17.45
N GLY A 267 13.29 15.67 16.87
CA GLY A 267 14.63 16.23 16.80
C GLY A 267 15.49 15.67 15.65
N HIS A 268 14.95 14.76 14.84
CA HIS A 268 15.66 14.25 13.66
C HIS A 268 15.51 15.21 12.48
N VAL A 269 16.60 15.38 11.73
CA VAL A 269 16.59 16.08 10.43
C VAL A 269 16.56 15.04 9.32
N VAL A 270 15.61 15.17 8.40
CA VAL A 270 15.37 14.22 7.31
C VAL A 270 15.41 14.89 5.93
N SER A 271 15.80 14.14 4.90
CA SER A 271 15.75 14.58 3.50
C SER A 271 14.34 14.51 2.93
N LEU A 272 13.79 15.65 2.49
CA LEU A 272 12.50 15.69 1.80
C LEU A 272 12.58 15.13 0.39
N GLU A 273 13.74 15.24 -0.27
CA GLU A 273 13.97 14.62 -1.58
C GLU A 273 13.81 13.10 -1.51
N LEU A 274 14.46 12.47 -0.53
CA LEU A 274 14.40 11.01 -0.35
C LEU A 274 12.97 10.56 -0.03
N LEU A 275 12.28 11.28 0.86
CA LEU A 275 10.90 11.00 1.23
C LEU A 275 9.94 11.18 0.05
N LEU A 276 10.08 12.24 -0.73
CA LEU A 276 9.23 12.46 -1.91
C LEU A 276 9.47 11.37 -2.96
N ASN A 277 10.72 11.03 -3.26
CA ASN A 277 11.03 9.97 -4.22
C ASN A 277 10.47 8.63 -3.74
N THR A 278 10.49 8.36 -2.44
CA THR A 278 9.81 7.18 -1.88
C THR A 278 8.31 7.19 -2.15
N ALA A 279 7.62 8.31 -1.88
CA ALA A 279 6.20 8.46 -2.17
C ALA A 279 5.87 8.32 -3.67
N ILE A 280 6.72 8.87 -4.55
CA ILE A 280 6.57 8.72 -6.02
C ILE A 280 6.65 7.25 -6.41
N HIS A 281 7.61 6.50 -5.87
CA HIS A 281 7.75 5.08 -6.17
C HIS A 281 6.55 4.26 -5.66
N GLN A 282 6.07 4.52 -4.45
CA GLN A 282 4.86 3.87 -3.90
C GLN A 282 3.65 4.11 -4.80
N ALA A 283 3.36 5.39 -5.09
CA ALA A 283 2.23 5.77 -5.93
C ALA A 283 2.36 5.21 -7.35
N ARG A 284 3.56 5.19 -7.93
CA ARG A 284 3.80 4.62 -9.26
C ARG A 284 3.51 3.13 -9.28
N ASN A 285 4.03 2.38 -8.33
CA ASN A 285 3.85 0.92 -8.28
C ASN A 285 2.37 0.56 -8.12
N GLU A 286 1.68 1.23 -7.22
CA GLU A 286 0.26 1.03 -6.94
C GLU A 286 -0.61 1.44 -8.14
N LEU A 287 -0.49 2.67 -8.63
CA LEU A 287 -1.33 3.17 -9.71
C LEU A 287 -1.07 2.45 -11.03
N ALA A 288 0.18 2.08 -11.34
CA ALA A 288 0.48 1.32 -12.54
C ALA A 288 -0.19 -0.06 -12.51
N ALA A 289 -0.19 -0.74 -11.36
CA ALA A 289 -0.86 -2.02 -11.19
C ALA A 289 -2.38 -1.87 -11.33
N LEU A 290 -2.99 -0.85 -10.71
CA LEU A 290 -4.43 -0.59 -10.80
C LEU A 290 -4.88 -0.23 -12.22
N GLU A 291 -4.16 0.66 -12.90
CA GLU A 291 -4.44 1.02 -14.30
C GLU A 291 -4.34 -0.19 -15.24
N THR A 292 -3.48 -1.16 -14.92
CA THR A 292 -3.31 -2.39 -15.70
C THR A 292 -4.38 -3.44 -15.38
N LEU A 293 -4.71 -3.62 -14.10
CA LEU A 293 -5.63 -4.65 -13.63
C LEU A 293 -7.10 -4.29 -13.84
N CYS A 294 -7.45 -3.00 -13.86
CA CYS A 294 -8.83 -2.52 -13.84
C CYS A 294 -9.21 -1.76 -15.12
N PRO A 295 -9.18 -2.38 -16.32
CA PRO A 295 -9.55 -1.71 -17.57
C PRO A 295 -11.03 -1.28 -17.63
N GLN A 296 -11.92 -1.88 -16.84
CA GLN A 296 -13.30 -1.41 -16.65
C GLN A 296 -13.39 -0.11 -15.84
N GLY A 297 -12.28 0.31 -15.23
CA GLY A 297 -12.17 1.47 -14.36
C GLY A 297 -12.23 1.13 -12.88
N TYR A 298 -11.78 2.07 -12.06
CA TYR A 298 -11.73 1.87 -10.61
C TYR A 298 -12.03 3.13 -9.78
N VAL A 299 -12.60 2.90 -8.61
CA VAL A 299 -12.81 3.87 -7.53
C VAL A 299 -11.72 3.66 -6.50
N TYR A 300 -10.73 4.54 -6.50
CA TYR A 300 -9.61 4.49 -5.57
C TYR A 300 -9.99 5.09 -4.23
N THR A 301 -9.83 4.35 -3.14
CA THR A 301 -9.93 4.90 -1.79
C THR A 301 -8.53 5.09 -1.20
N TYR A 302 -8.34 6.09 -0.35
CA TYR A 302 -7.11 6.27 0.40
C TYR A 302 -7.42 6.66 1.84
N ASP A 303 -6.86 5.93 2.80
CA ASP A 303 -6.89 6.29 4.21
C ASP A 303 -5.57 6.99 4.58
N PRO A 304 -5.59 8.05 5.41
CA PRO A 304 -4.37 8.74 5.81
C PRO A 304 -3.51 7.85 6.72
N ALA A 305 -2.20 8.13 6.78
CA ALA A 305 -1.22 7.36 7.55
C ALA A 305 -1.33 7.48 9.09
N SER A 306 -2.47 7.89 9.63
CA SER A 306 -2.65 8.38 11.00
C SER A 306 -2.18 7.46 12.12
N ILE A 307 -2.40 6.13 12.03
CA ILE A 307 -1.98 5.17 13.07
C ILE A 307 -0.52 4.73 12.93
N PHE A 308 0.05 4.88 11.72
CA PHE A 308 1.42 4.48 11.42
C PHE A 308 2.41 5.63 11.55
N ALA A 309 1.98 6.87 11.28
CA ALA A 309 2.81 8.07 11.27
C ALA A 309 3.33 8.45 12.67
N ARG A 310 4.31 7.71 13.15
CA ARG A 310 4.90 7.84 14.50
C ARG A 310 6.10 8.78 14.52
N GLU A 311 6.90 8.79 13.46
CA GLU A 311 8.20 9.49 13.46
C GLU A 311 8.18 10.73 12.57
N ILE A 312 7.60 10.64 11.36
CA ILE A 312 7.59 11.73 10.37
C ILE A 312 6.35 12.62 10.57
N GLY A 313 5.20 12.02 10.84
CA GLY A 313 3.94 12.72 11.07
C GLY A 313 2.99 12.70 9.86
N ALA A 314 1.70 12.47 10.15
CA ALA A 314 0.70 12.14 9.14
C ALA A 314 0.47 13.24 8.11
N GLN A 315 0.54 14.52 8.51
CA GLN A 315 0.35 15.64 7.59
C GLN A 315 1.44 15.68 6.54
N ILE A 316 2.72 15.60 6.93
CA ILE A 316 3.86 15.57 6.01
C ILE A 316 3.72 14.39 5.03
N LEU A 317 3.43 13.19 5.55
CA LEU A 317 3.27 11.98 4.74
C LEU A 317 2.14 12.10 3.71
N ASN A 318 0.99 12.67 4.09
CA ASN A 318 -0.12 12.89 3.17
C ASN A 318 0.25 13.90 2.07
N ARG A 319 0.97 14.99 2.39
CA ARG A 319 1.43 15.93 1.36
C ARG A 319 2.49 15.31 0.45
N LEU A 320 3.39 14.48 0.97
CA LEU A 320 4.37 13.75 0.15
C LEU A 320 3.66 12.83 -0.86
N MET A 321 2.62 12.10 -0.42
CA MET A 321 1.79 11.28 -1.31
C MET A 321 1.12 12.15 -2.39
N LEU A 322 0.50 13.28 -2.02
CA LEU A 322 -0.13 14.17 -3.00
C LEU A 322 0.86 14.84 -3.95
N ALA A 323 2.06 15.20 -3.49
CA ALA A 323 3.12 15.73 -4.34
C ALA A 323 3.62 14.66 -5.33
N GLY A 324 3.77 13.41 -4.87
CA GLY A 324 4.09 12.27 -5.74
C GLY A 324 2.99 12.01 -6.77
N LEU A 325 1.72 12.01 -6.34
CA LEU A 325 0.55 11.89 -7.21
C LEU A 325 0.51 13.01 -8.24
N ARG A 326 0.74 14.26 -7.83
CA ARG A 326 0.82 15.41 -8.72
C ARG A 326 1.89 15.18 -9.79
N LEU A 327 3.09 14.77 -9.41
CA LEU A 327 4.17 14.51 -10.36
C LEU A 327 3.77 13.43 -11.38
N LEU A 328 3.13 12.34 -10.93
CA LEU A 328 2.68 11.28 -11.83
C LEU A 328 1.57 11.76 -12.76
N SER A 329 0.55 12.44 -12.22
CA SER A 329 -0.55 13.09 -12.94
C SER A 329 -0.06 14.14 -13.94
N ASP A 330 1.02 14.85 -13.63
CA ASP A 330 1.59 15.87 -14.51
C ASP A 330 2.26 15.30 -15.75
N ASN A 331 2.71 14.04 -15.70
CA ASN A 331 3.53 13.37 -16.72
C ASN A 331 2.85 12.17 -17.38
N HIS A 332 1.75 11.65 -16.82
CA HIS A 332 1.05 10.46 -17.30
C HIS A 332 -0.46 10.67 -17.26
N LYS A 333 -1.19 9.88 -18.05
CA LYS A 333 -2.65 9.85 -18.01
C LYS A 333 -3.10 8.64 -17.20
N LEU A 334 -3.99 8.85 -16.24
CA LEU A 334 -4.64 7.79 -15.47
C LEU A 334 -5.97 7.49 -16.14
N GLU A 335 -6.01 6.61 -17.13
CA GLU A 335 -7.17 6.39 -18.01
C GLU A 335 -8.33 5.70 -17.29
N ASN A 336 -8.00 4.82 -16.34
CA ASN A 336 -8.95 3.90 -15.72
C ASN A 336 -9.45 4.39 -14.36
N MET A 337 -8.69 5.22 -13.65
CA MET A 337 -9.18 5.86 -12.42
C MET A 337 -10.42 6.72 -12.73
N LYS A 338 -11.55 6.44 -12.06
CA LYS A 338 -12.80 7.21 -12.20
C LYS A 338 -13.02 8.15 -11.03
N VAL A 339 -12.67 7.67 -9.84
CA VAL A 339 -12.84 8.41 -8.59
C VAL A 339 -11.61 8.25 -7.74
N PHE A 340 -11.17 9.34 -7.10
CA PHE A 340 -10.25 9.32 -5.99
C PHE A 340 -10.99 9.81 -4.75
N ALA A 341 -11.21 8.90 -3.80
CA ALA A 341 -11.90 9.20 -2.55
C ALA A 341 -10.93 9.13 -1.36
N PHE A 342 -10.76 10.26 -0.67
CA PHE A 342 -9.81 10.37 0.45
C PHE A 342 -10.56 10.41 1.78
N ASN A 343 -10.08 9.68 2.79
CA ASN A 343 -10.62 9.75 4.14
C ASN A 343 -10.09 10.99 4.88
N ASP A 344 -10.85 12.08 4.82
CA ASP A 344 -10.44 13.43 5.25
C ASP A 344 -10.70 13.73 6.73
N TYR A 345 -10.96 12.70 7.55
CA TYR A 345 -11.37 12.88 8.95
C TYR A 345 -10.37 13.67 9.80
N ALA A 346 -9.07 13.52 9.53
CA ALA A 346 -7.98 14.19 10.25
C ALA A 346 -7.49 15.47 9.57
N ASP A 347 -7.89 15.70 8.31
CA ASP A 347 -7.45 16.85 7.53
C ASP A 347 -8.47 17.16 6.43
N ARG A 348 -9.36 18.10 6.71
CA ARG A 348 -10.42 18.53 5.77
C ARG A 348 -9.88 19.29 4.56
N SER A 349 -8.72 19.95 4.71
CA SER A 349 -8.11 20.74 3.63
C SER A 349 -7.54 19.87 2.51
N ILE A 350 -7.27 18.58 2.80
CA ILE A 350 -6.61 17.65 1.90
C ILE A 350 -7.35 17.45 0.57
N LEU A 351 -8.69 17.56 0.57
CA LEU A 351 -9.49 17.41 -0.66
C LEU A 351 -9.20 18.53 -1.67
N SER A 352 -8.93 19.74 -1.19
CA SER A 352 -8.52 20.88 -2.05
C SER A 352 -7.15 20.63 -2.69
N LEU A 353 -6.20 20.14 -1.89
CA LEU A 353 -4.85 19.78 -2.34
C LEU A 353 -4.89 18.62 -3.34
N LEU A 354 -5.72 17.60 -3.09
CA LEU A 354 -5.90 16.46 -3.99
C LEU A 354 -6.47 16.89 -5.35
N ARG A 355 -7.46 17.79 -5.36
CA ARG A 355 -7.96 18.40 -6.62
C ARG A 355 -6.87 19.15 -7.37
N SER A 356 -5.97 19.82 -6.64
CA SER A 356 -4.83 20.51 -7.25
C SER A 356 -3.82 19.52 -7.85
N ALA A 357 -3.52 18.42 -7.14
CA ALA A 357 -2.63 17.37 -7.62
C ALA A 357 -3.16 16.65 -8.88
N LEU A 358 -4.48 16.47 -8.96
CA LEU A 358 -5.16 15.81 -10.09
C LEU A 358 -5.71 16.79 -11.12
N LYS A 359 -5.32 18.08 -11.09
CA LYS A 359 -5.90 19.11 -11.96
C LYS A 359 -5.81 18.80 -13.46
N LYS A 360 -4.82 18.03 -13.91
CA LYS A 360 -4.66 17.61 -15.31
C LYS A 360 -5.46 16.35 -15.68
N GLN A 361 -6.09 15.69 -14.71
CA GLN A 361 -6.91 14.49 -14.90
C GLN A 361 -8.38 14.87 -14.73
N GLU A 362 -8.90 15.68 -15.65
CA GLU A 362 -10.23 16.30 -15.55
C GLU A 362 -11.39 15.30 -15.42
N HIS A 363 -11.20 14.05 -15.86
CA HIS A 363 -12.19 12.98 -15.76
C HIS A 363 -12.25 12.32 -14.38
N ILE A 364 -11.27 12.55 -13.50
CA ILE A 364 -11.21 11.92 -12.18
C ILE A 364 -11.99 12.76 -11.17
N ARG A 365 -13.03 12.17 -10.59
CA ARG A 365 -13.81 12.84 -9.54
C ARG A 365 -13.13 12.70 -8.18
N VAL A 366 -12.89 13.83 -7.52
CA VAL A 366 -12.33 13.87 -6.15
C VAL A 366 -13.44 14.01 -5.11
N LEU A 367 -13.54 13.06 -4.20
CA LEU A 367 -14.60 12.96 -3.18
C LEU A 367 -14.03 12.72 -1.77
N SER A 368 -14.83 12.97 -0.74
CA SER A 368 -14.56 12.37 0.57
C SER A 368 -14.86 10.88 0.48
N LYS A 369 -14.10 10.04 1.19
CA LYS A 369 -14.41 8.60 1.29
C LYS A 369 -15.83 8.37 1.80
N GLN A 370 -16.34 9.21 2.70
CA GLN A 370 -17.71 9.10 3.22
C GLN A 370 -18.78 9.25 2.13
N ASP A 371 -18.50 9.94 1.03
CA ASP A 371 -19.45 10.10 -0.06
C ASP A 371 -19.73 8.79 -0.82
N LEU A 372 -18.83 7.81 -0.69
CA LEU A 372 -18.99 6.49 -1.32
C LEU A 372 -19.88 5.54 -0.49
N PHE A 373 -20.10 5.82 0.79
CA PHE A 373 -20.75 4.89 1.73
C PHE A 373 -22.07 5.49 2.25
N ARG A 374 -23.04 5.61 1.33
CA ARG A 374 -24.32 6.31 1.51
C ARG A 374 -25.55 5.40 1.51
N GLY A 375 -25.38 4.08 1.41
CA GLY A 375 -26.48 3.10 1.38
C GLY A 375 -27.39 3.13 2.63
N PRO A 376 -28.33 2.16 2.76
CA PRO A 376 -29.21 2.07 3.93
C PRO A 376 -28.40 2.11 5.24
N GLY A 377 -28.64 3.12 6.08
CA GLY A 377 -27.77 3.44 7.23
C GLY A 377 -27.16 4.85 7.21
N GLY A 378 -27.34 5.63 6.14
CA GLY A 378 -26.88 7.02 6.06
C GLY A 378 -25.36 7.09 5.88
N PRO A 379 -24.61 7.94 6.62
CA PRO A 379 -23.14 7.92 6.62
C PRO A 379 -22.52 6.59 7.10
N ALA A 380 -23.33 5.68 7.66
CA ALA A 380 -22.98 4.30 7.99
C ALA A 380 -23.53 3.31 6.95
N GLY A 381 -23.82 3.78 5.75
CA GLY A 381 -24.39 3.01 4.68
C GLY A 381 -23.35 2.17 3.95
N LEU A 382 -23.83 1.20 3.17
CA LEU A 382 -22.98 0.40 2.29
C LEU A 382 -22.43 1.24 1.13
N TYR A 383 -21.39 0.74 0.47
CA TYR A 383 -20.84 1.34 -0.73
C TYR A 383 -21.93 1.46 -1.80
N ASP A 384 -22.15 2.70 -2.23
CA ASP A 384 -23.17 3.11 -3.19
C ASP A 384 -22.64 4.25 -4.06
N VAL A 385 -22.49 3.95 -5.35
CA VAL A 385 -22.03 4.89 -6.38
C VAL A 385 -23.10 5.17 -7.43
N ALA A 386 -24.37 4.82 -7.19
CA ALA A 386 -25.46 5.04 -8.14
C ALA A 386 -25.63 6.52 -8.56
N HIS A 387 -25.14 7.45 -7.73
CA HIS A 387 -25.17 8.89 -7.98
C HIS A 387 -23.90 9.44 -8.68
N ILE A 388 -22.92 8.57 -8.99
CA ILE A 388 -21.64 8.90 -9.63
C ILE A 388 -21.57 8.08 -10.92
N LYS A 389 -22.09 8.62 -12.02
CA LYS A 389 -22.20 7.92 -13.31
C LYS A 389 -20.86 7.38 -13.81
N GLU A 390 -19.78 8.11 -13.56
CA GLU A 390 -18.43 7.73 -13.98
C GLU A 390 -17.90 6.48 -13.26
N ALA A 391 -18.47 6.12 -12.11
CA ALA A 391 -18.07 4.98 -11.29
C ALA A 391 -18.93 3.72 -11.55
N GLU A 392 -19.92 3.78 -12.43
CA GLU A 392 -20.76 2.62 -12.75
C GLU A 392 -19.92 1.48 -13.32
N GLY A 393 -20.07 0.28 -12.73
CA GLY A 393 -19.31 -0.90 -13.16
C GLY A 393 -17.83 -0.91 -12.76
N ALA A 394 -17.34 0.13 -12.08
CA ALA A 394 -15.95 0.22 -11.66
C ALA A 394 -15.64 -0.71 -10.47
N MET A 395 -14.36 -1.08 -10.33
CA MET A 395 -13.86 -1.78 -9.15
C MET A 395 -13.56 -0.82 -8.01
N LEU A 396 -14.06 -1.10 -6.82
CA LEU A 396 -13.67 -0.45 -5.58
C LEU A 396 -12.29 -0.95 -5.18
N VAL A 397 -11.34 -0.03 -5.04
CA VAL A 397 -10.02 -0.32 -4.49
C VAL A 397 -10.02 -0.04 -3.00
N VAL A 398 -9.85 -1.09 -2.21
CA VAL A 398 -9.54 -1.00 -0.78
C VAL A 398 -8.04 -0.77 -0.66
N HIS A 399 -7.65 0.46 -0.37
CA HIS A 399 -6.26 0.78 -0.06
C HIS A 399 -5.98 0.43 1.39
N ASN A 400 -4.97 -0.39 1.59
CA ASN A 400 -4.52 -0.79 2.90
C ASN A 400 -3.12 -0.23 3.13
N ASN A 401 -3.02 0.70 4.08
CA ASN A 401 -1.74 1.10 4.64
C ASN A 401 -1.30 0.01 5.61
N SER A 402 -0.53 -0.96 5.15
CA SER A 402 -0.06 -2.05 6.02
C SER A 402 1.31 -1.72 6.60
N ASP A 403 1.60 -2.29 7.77
CA ASP A 403 2.95 -2.42 8.31
C ASP A 403 3.44 -3.87 8.27
N GLY A 404 2.59 -4.83 7.86
CA GLY A 404 2.80 -6.26 8.01
C GLY A 404 3.15 -7.00 6.73
N PHE A 405 3.41 -6.35 5.60
CA PHE A 405 3.72 -7.05 4.33
C PHE A 405 2.56 -7.95 3.85
N GLY A 406 1.31 -7.64 4.21
CA GLY A 406 0.16 -8.54 3.96
C GLY A 406 0.12 -9.77 4.86
N GLN A 407 1.07 -9.95 5.77
CA GLN A 407 1.06 -11.00 6.79
C GLN A 407 -0.06 -10.78 7.81
N ASN A 408 -0.31 -9.54 8.20
CA ASN A 408 -1.36 -9.22 9.15
C ASN A 408 -2.74 -9.59 8.59
N ILE A 409 -2.92 -9.45 7.28
CA ILE A 409 -4.11 -9.96 6.56
C ILE A 409 -4.20 -11.49 6.69
N GLU A 410 -3.08 -12.22 6.59
CA GLU A 410 -3.05 -13.67 6.76
C GLU A 410 -3.39 -14.08 8.21
N THR A 411 -2.87 -13.37 9.23
CA THR A 411 -2.81 -13.89 10.60
C THR A 411 -3.55 -13.11 11.70
N GLU A 412 -3.81 -11.80 11.57
CA GLU A 412 -4.43 -11.02 12.65
C GLU A 412 -5.94 -11.27 12.74
N GLY A 413 -6.53 -11.16 13.94
CA GLY A 413 -7.99 -11.26 14.08
C GLY A 413 -8.71 -10.01 13.58
N MET A 414 -10.03 -10.11 13.38
CA MET A 414 -10.86 -9.04 12.81
C MET A 414 -10.78 -7.70 13.56
N PHE A 415 -10.66 -7.75 14.89
CA PHE A 415 -10.68 -6.57 15.75
C PHE A 415 -9.27 -6.18 16.15
N GLY A 416 -8.80 -5.01 15.71
CA GLY A 416 -7.51 -4.44 16.14
C GLY A 416 -6.78 -3.63 15.06
N SER A 417 -6.91 -4.02 13.79
CA SER A 417 -6.25 -3.37 12.66
C SER A 417 -7.09 -3.43 11.39
N LEU A 418 -6.82 -2.55 10.44
CA LEU A 418 -7.41 -2.62 9.09
C LEU A 418 -7.03 -3.93 8.40
N ASP A 419 -5.76 -4.36 8.54
CA ASP A 419 -5.24 -5.63 8.03
C ASP A 419 -6.08 -6.83 8.52
N GLY A 420 -6.32 -6.92 9.83
CA GLY A 420 -7.09 -8.00 10.44
C GLY A 420 -8.56 -7.99 10.01
N ALA A 421 -9.17 -6.80 9.92
CA ALA A 421 -10.54 -6.64 9.43
C ALA A 421 -10.69 -7.12 7.97
N ILE A 422 -9.77 -6.72 7.10
CA ILE A 422 -9.71 -7.17 5.70
C ILE A 422 -9.48 -8.68 5.66
N GLY A 423 -8.48 -9.19 6.38
CA GLY A 423 -8.13 -10.60 6.37
C GLY A 423 -9.24 -11.52 6.86
N SER A 424 -9.98 -11.12 7.90
CA SER A 424 -11.03 -11.97 8.51
C SER A 424 -12.32 -11.94 7.71
N SER A 425 -12.55 -10.87 6.96
CA SER A 425 -13.80 -10.63 6.24
C SER A 425 -13.62 -10.70 4.73
N SER A 426 -12.49 -11.26 4.24
CA SER A 426 -12.29 -11.45 2.80
C SER A 426 -11.45 -12.66 2.40
N SER A 427 -11.38 -12.92 1.10
CA SER A 427 -10.44 -13.88 0.50
C SER A 427 -8.98 -13.39 0.43
N ALA A 428 -8.67 -12.16 0.85
CA ALA A 428 -7.35 -11.55 0.69
C ALA A 428 -6.21 -12.33 1.37
N ALA A 429 -6.49 -12.96 2.53
CA ALA A 429 -5.54 -13.81 3.24
C ALA A 429 -5.07 -14.99 2.38
N ALA A 430 -6.00 -15.61 1.64
CA ALA A 430 -5.67 -16.69 0.72
C ALA A 430 -4.94 -16.16 -0.52
N SER A 431 -5.31 -14.97 -1.01
CA SER A 431 -4.56 -14.31 -2.09
C SER A 431 -3.09 -14.08 -1.75
N LEU A 432 -2.82 -13.60 -0.53
CA LEU A 432 -1.49 -13.18 -0.08
C LEU A 432 -0.73 -14.27 0.68
N GLN A 433 -1.29 -15.48 0.80
CA GLN A 433 -0.75 -16.55 1.62
C GLN A 433 0.70 -16.86 1.22
N ARG A 434 1.65 -16.73 2.14
CA ARG A 434 3.08 -16.89 1.81
C ARG A 434 3.48 -18.28 1.32
N LYS A 435 2.61 -19.30 1.39
CA LYS A 435 2.87 -20.68 0.97
C LYS A 435 2.31 -21.05 -0.40
N ARG A 436 1.39 -20.26 -0.98
CA ARG A 436 0.81 -20.53 -2.31
C ARG A 436 1.88 -20.58 -3.39
N LYS A 437 1.87 -21.53 -4.31
CA LYS A 437 2.99 -21.75 -5.25
C LYS A 437 3.13 -20.59 -6.23
N ASP A 438 2.00 -20.09 -6.72
CA ASP A 438 1.87 -19.01 -7.69
C ASP A 438 1.97 -17.58 -7.12
N LEU A 439 2.34 -17.40 -5.84
CA LEU A 439 2.44 -16.08 -5.18
C LEU A 439 3.31 -15.08 -5.97
N LEU A 440 4.35 -15.60 -6.62
CA LEU A 440 5.42 -14.84 -7.26
C LEU A 440 5.36 -14.93 -8.79
N ASP A 441 4.26 -15.45 -9.36
CA ASP A 441 4.11 -15.60 -10.80
C ASP A 441 4.04 -14.24 -11.51
N PHE A 442 3.44 -13.25 -10.84
CA PHE A 442 3.21 -11.91 -11.38
C PHE A 442 4.02 -10.85 -10.64
N VAL A 443 5.36 -10.93 -10.69
CA VAL A 443 6.25 -9.87 -10.20
C VAL A 443 6.61 -8.94 -11.34
N TRP A 444 6.14 -7.69 -11.28
CA TRP A 444 6.37 -6.64 -12.27
C TRP A 444 7.34 -5.60 -11.73
#